data_AF-A0A5E4RUQ9-F1
#
_entry.id   AF-A0A5E4RUQ9-F1
#
_cell.length_a   1.000
_cell.length_b   1.000
_cell.length_c   1.000
_cell.angle_alpha   90.00
_cell.angle_beta   90.00
_cell.angle_gamma   90.00
#
_symmetry.space_group_name_H-M   'P 1'
#
loop_
_entity.id
_entity.type
_entity.pdbx_description
1 polymer ?
#
loop_
_entity_poly.entity_id
_entity_poly.type
_entity_poly.pdbx_seq_one_letter_code
_entity_poly.pdbx_strand_id
1 'polypeptide(L)' 'MKRFHVHVVVPRLDESVRFYSGLFGADPTVLTGDYATWMLEDPRVNFAILSRCC' A
#
# COMPACT_ATOMS: atom_id res chain seq x y z
N MET A 1 3.61 -5.65 -19.96
CA MET A 1 3.81 -4.22 -19.62
C MET A 1 4.33 -4.16 -18.19
N LYS A 2 5.36 -3.37 -17.90
CA LYS A 2 6.02 -3.34 -16.58
C LYS A 2 5.18 -2.49 -15.61
N ARG A 3 4.82 -3.04 -14.44
CA ARG A 3 4.20 -2.32 -13.33
C ARG A 3 5.31 -1.77 -12.44
N PHE A 4 5.17 -0.57 -11.91
CA PHE A 4 6.14 -0.03 -10.96
C PHE A 4 5.84 -0.56 -9.56
N HIS A 5 6.84 -1.09 -8.87
CA HIS A 5 6.67 -1.68 -7.54
C HIS A 5 7.25 -0.74 -6.50
N VAL A 6 6.44 -0.34 -5.53
CA VAL A 6 6.82 0.55 -4.44
C VAL A 6 6.59 -0.18 -3.13
N HIS A 7 7.62 -0.22 -2.28
CA HIS A 7 7.55 -0.77 -0.93
C HIS A 7 7.94 0.32 0.06
N VAL A 8 7.07 0.61 1.01
CA VAL A 8 7.30 1.64 2.03
C VAL A 8 7.15 1.02 3.41
N VAL A 9 8.15 1.21 4.25
CA VAL A 9 8.04 0.88 5.68
C VAL A 9 7.30 2.03 6.38
N VAL A 10 6.27 1.69 7.14
CA VAL A 10 5.47 2.65 7.91
C VAL A 10 5.51 2.30 9.40
N PRO A 11 5.41 3.27 10.31
CA PRO A 11 5.43 2.98 11.75
C PRO A 11 4.14 2.32 12.25
N ARG A 12 3.00 2.60 11.61
CA ARG A 12 1.67 2.10 12.03
C ARG A 12 0.82 1.76 10.80
N LEU A 13 0.46 0.48 10.65
CA LEU A 13 -0.27 0.00 9.48
C LEU A 13 -1.65 0.65 9.37
N ASP A 14 -2.45 0.61 10.44
CA ASP A 14 -3.86 1.04 10.41
C ASP A 14 -4.04 2.53 10.08
N GLU A 15 -3.11 3.38 10.53
CA GLU A 15 -3.11 4.81 10.20
C GLU A 15 -2.67 5.05 8.76
N SER A 16 -1.65 4.31 8.32
CA SER A 16 -1.14 4.42 6.96
C SER A 16 -2.16 3.90 5.95
N VAL A 17 -2.86 2.80 6.23
CA VAL A 17 -3.94 2.28 5.39
C VAL A 17 -5.04 3.32 5.21
N ARG A 18 -5.51 3.93 6.30
CA ARG A 18 -6.52 5.00 6.22
C ARG A 18 -6.06 6.18 5.37
N PHE A 19 -4.80 6.61 5.54
CA PHE A 19 -4.23 7.69 4.75
C PHE A 19 -4.13 7.33 3.26
N TYR A 20 -3.51 6.20 2.93
CA TYR A 20 -3.28 5.78 1.55
C TYR A 20 -4.57 5.38 0.83
N SER A 21 -5.55 4.77 1.51
CA SER A 21 -6.87 4.55 0.93
C SER A 21 -7.56 5.86 0.57
N GLY A 22 -7.44 6.88 1.42
CA GLY A 22 -7.95 8.23 1.12
C GLY A 22 -7.20 8.89 -0.05
N LEU A 23 -5.88 8.75 -0.10
CA LEU A 23 -5.04 9.30 -1.17
C LEU A 23 -5.32 8.66 -2.53
N PHE A 24 -5.50 7.34 -2.56
CA PHE A 24 -5.76 6.59 -3.79
C PHE A 24 -7.24 6.51 -4.14
N GLY A 25 -8.14 6.89 -3.23
CA GLY A 25 -9.58 6.73 -3.40
C GLY A 25 -10.00 5.26 -3.54
N ALA A 26 -9.21 4.33 -2.99
CA ALA A 26 -9.39 2.90 -3.13
C ALA A 26 -8.84 2.15 -1.92
N ASP A 27 -9.53 1.10 -1.50
CA ASP A 27 -9.06 0.22 -0.45
C ASP A 27 -7.91 -0.69 -0.92
N PRO A 28 -7.07 -1.18 0.01
CA PRO A 28 -6.01 -2.11 -0.35
C PRO A 28 -6.60 -3.41 -0.90
N THR A 29 -6.04 -3.87 -2.01
CA THR A 29 -6.35 -5.18 -2.59
C THR A 29 -5.91 -6.36 -1.73
N VAL A 30 -4.89 -6.16 -0.89
CA VAL A 30 -4.45 -7.12 0.12
C VAL A 30 -4.22 -6.37 1.41
N LEU A 31 -4.81 -6.85 2.50
CA LEU A 31 -4.55 -6.38 3.86
C LEU A 31 -4.28 -7.61 4.73
N THR A 32 -3.05 -7.74 5.18
CA THR A 32 -2.61 -8.81 6.10
C THR A 32 -1.94 -8.14 7.29
N GLY A 33 -1.98 -8.74 8.48
CA GLY A 33 -1.74 -8.04 9.76
C GLY A 33 -0.53 -7.10 9.86
N ASP A 34 0.49 -7.27 9.05
CA ASP A 34 1.68 -6.42 8.98
C ASP A 34 1.91 -5.68 7.66
N TYR A 35 1.08 -5.88 6.63
CA TYR A 35 1.24 -5.22 5.34
C TYR A 35 -0.07 -4.98 4.58
N ALA A 36 -0.07 -3.97 3.73
CA ALA A 36 -1.18 -3.67 2.83
C ALA A 36 -0.68 -3.34 1.42
N THR A 37 -1.46 -3.70 0.40
CA THR A 37 -1.08 -3.54 -1.00
C THR A 37 -2.22 -2.98 -1.84
N TRP A 38 -1.92 -2.00 -2.68
CA TRP A 38 -2.82 -1.42 -3.69
C TRP A 38 -2.35 -1.73 -5.10
N MET A 39 -3.31 -2.06 -5.95
CA MET A 39 -3.12 -2.21 -7.39
C MET A 39 -3.73 -1.02 -8.10
N LEU A 40 -2.91 0.00 -8.36
CA LEU A 40 -3.34 1.20 -9.08
C LEU A 40 -3.22 0.97 -10.58
N GLU A 41 -4.25 1.33 -11.33
CA GLU A 41 -4.26 1.16 -12.80
C GLU A 41 -3.73 2.38 -13.55
N ASP A 42 -3.90 3.58 -13.01
CA ASP A 42 -3.37 4.82 -13.57
C ASP A 42 -2.86 5.73 -12.43
N PRO A 43 -1.54 5.81 -12.20
CA PRO A 43 -0.47 5.08 -12.88
C PRO A 43 -0.46 3.58 -12.53
N ARG A 44 0.09 2.73 -13.42
CA ARG A 44 0.26 1.29 -13.17
C ARG A 44 1.30 1.01 -12.09
N VAL A 45 0.87 1.05 -10.84
CA VAL A 45 1.71 0.88 -9.65
C VAL A 45 1.17 -0.27 -8.80
N ASN A 46 2.08 -1.08 -8.26
CA ASN A 46 1.83 -1.96 -7.14
C ASN A 46 2.46 -1.30 -5.92
N PHE A 47 1.64 -0.73 -5.06
CA PHE A 47 2.07 0.03 -3.90
C PHE A 47 1.84 -0.80 -2.65
N ALA A 48 2.91 -1.19 -1.96
CA ALA A 48 2.87 -1.96 -0.74
C ALA A 48 3.42 -1.15 0.43
N ILE A 49 2.73 -1.20 1.55
CA ILE A 49 3.21 -0.68 2.83
C ILE A 49 3.38 -1.82 3.82
N LEU A 50 4.39 -1.70 4.67
CA LEU A 50 4.81 -2.72 5.62
C LEU A 50 5.01 -2.05 6.97
N SER A 51 4.40 -2.54 8.04
CA SER A 51 4.58 -2.00 9.40
C SER A 51 5.78 -2.59 10.14
N ARG A 52 6.39 -3.65 9.59
CA ARG A 52 7.60 -4.25 10.13
C ARG A 52 8.81 -3.79 9.35
N CYS A 53 9.76 -3.20 10.06
CA CYS A 53 11.17 -3.32 9.72
C CYS A 53 11.90 -3.61 11.03
N CYS A 54 12.37 -4.85 11.16
CA CYS A 54 13.23 -5.41 12.21
C CYS A 54 12.76 -5.22 13.66
#